data_AF-A0A428ZRU2-F1
#
_entry.id   AF-A0A428ZRU2-F1
#
_cell.length_a   1.000
_cell.length_b   1.000
_cell.length_c   1.000
_cell.angle_alpha   90.00
_cell.angle_beta   90.00
_cell.angle_gamma   90.00
#
_symmetry.space_group_name_H-M   'P 1'
#
loop_
_entity.id
_entity.type
_entity.pdbx_description
1 polymer ?
#
loop_
_entity_poly.entity_id
_entity_poly.type
_entity_poly.pdbx_seq_one_letter_code
_entity_poly.pdbx_strand_id
1 'polypeptide(L)'
;MIELWRPRQTWLELAAGDREQFLAGMGGQMKELVSAGVTPVGMGTLAGEAPWSFFAVWPLPDPSQAATFEAQATEAGVAHYFDQIQLTGAVLNQEGLAEAMLKAGVPG
;
A
#
# COMPACT_ATOMS: atom_id res chain seq x y z
N MET A 1 2.36 -1.27 -7.68
CA MET A 1 2.74 -1.35 -6.25
C MET A 1 1.71 -2.19 -5.52
N ILE A 2 2.15 -2.97 -4.53
CA ILE A 2 1.27 -3.66 -3.58
C ILE A 2 1.58 -3.09 -2.20
N GLU A 3 0.57 -2.51 -1.56
CA GLU A 3 0.66 -2.01 -0.19
C GLU A 3 0.08 -3.06 0.75
N LEU A 4 0.80 -3.38 1.83
CA LEU A 4 0.33 -4.25 2.91
C LEU A 4 0.36 -3.46 4.21
N TRP A 5 -0.71 -3.53 5.00
CA TRP A 5 -0.73 -2.86 6.30
C TRP A 5 -1.50 -3.62 7.36
N ARG A 6 -1.23 -3.25 8.61
CA ARG A 6 -1.88 -3.81 9.81
C ARG A 6 -2.07 -2.72 10.87
N PRO A 7 -3.11 -2.81 11.71
CA PRO A 7 -3.33 -1.84 12.77
C PRO A 7 -2.25 -1.95 13.85
N ARG A 8 -1.81 -0.81 14.36
CA ARG A 8 -1.05 -0.68 15.60
C ARG A 8 -1.99 -0.69 16.79
N GLN A 9 -1.42 -0.88 17.98
CA GLN A 9 -2.18 -0.80 19.23
C GLN A 9 -2.90 0.54 19.40
N THR A 10 -2.27 1.64 18.98
CA THR A 10 -2.86 2.99 18.96
C THR A 10 -4.18 3.05 18.18
N TRP A 11 -4.31 2.31 17.07
CA TRP A 11 -5.56 2.19 16.32
C TRP A 11 -6.59 1.34 17.08
N LEU A 12 -6.14 0.24 17.67
CA LEU A 12 -6.99 -0.70 18.42
C LEU A 12 -7.53 -0.11 19.72
N GLU A 13 -6.91 0.94 20.25
CA GLU A 13 -7.34 1.65 21.45
C GLU A 13 -8.29 2.83 21.16
N LEU A 14 -8.36 3.30 19.91
CA LEU A 14 -9.31 4.35 19.53
C LEU A 14 -10.76 3.92 19.75
N ALA A 15 -11.59 4.87 20.18
CA ALA A 15 -13.03 4.69 20.17
C ALA A 15 -13.55 4.57 18.73
N ALA A 16 -14.70 3.90 18.56
CA ALA A 16 -15.28 3.69 17.23
C ALA A 16 -15.50 5.00 16.45
N GLY A 17 -15.99 6.05 17.13
CA GLY A 17 -16.20 7.37 16.51
C GLY A 17 -14.91 8.02 16.01
N ASP A 18 -13.80 7.87 16.74
CA ASP A 18 -12.50 8.41 16.33
C ASP A 18 -11.94 7.66 15.11
N ARG A 19 -12.16 6.34 15.03
CA ARG A 19 -11.81 5.55 13.84
C ARG A 19 -12.61 6.00 12.63
N GLU A 20 -13.93 6.18 12.78
CA GLU A 20 -14.79 6.65 11.70
C GLU A 20 -14.36 8.04 11.21
N GLN A 21 -14.06 8.96 12.13
CA GLN A 21 -13.58 10.29 11.81
C GLN A 21 -12.25 10.25 11.05
N PHE A 22 -11.29 9.44 11.50
CA PHE A 22 -10.01 9.27 10.82
C PHE A 22 -10.18 8.73 9.40
N LEU A 23 -10.97 7.65 9.22
CA LEU A 23 -11.23 7.08 7.91
C LEU A 23 -11.95 8.06 6.97
N ALA A 24 -12.89 8.84 7.49
CA ALA A 24 -13.57 9.88 6.71
C ALA A 24 -12.59 10.96 6.21
N GLY A 25 -11.61 11.33 7.04
CA GLY A 25 -10.53 12.26 6.67
C GLY A 25 -9.65 11.73 5.54
N MET A 26 -9.27 10.45 5.58
CA MET A 26 -8.50 9.81 4.50
C MET A 26 -9.27 9.76 3.17
N GLY A 27 -10.60 9.73 3.21
CA GLY A 27 -11.45 9.76 2.01
C GLY A 27 -11.22 11.00 1.13
N GLY A 28 -10.71 12.11 1.68
CA GLY A 28 -10.29 13.29 0.92
C GLY A 28 -9.02 13.04 0.11
N GLN A 29 -7.98 12.50 0.73
CA GLN A 29 -6.69 12.20 0.08
C GLN A 29 -6.83 11.11 -1.00
N MET A 30 -7.68 10.12 -0.75
CA MET A 30 -7.99 9.10 -1.75
C MET A 30 -8.57 9.70 -3.04
N LYS A 31 -9.36 10.79 -2.95
CA LYS A 31 -9.89 11.47 -4.14
C LYS A 31 -8.82 12.19 -4.95
N GLU A 32 -7.78 12.71 -4.29
CA GLU A 32 -6.65 13.36 -4.97
C GLU A 32 -5.85 12.33 -5.78
N LEU A 33 -5.56 11.17 -5.19
CA LEU A 33 -4.89 10.05 -5.88
C LEU A 33 -5.70 9.55 -7.08
N VAL A 34 -7.01 9.34 -6.89
CA VAL A 34 -7.92 8.96 -7.99
C VAL A 34 -7.92 10.03 -9.09
N SER A 35 -7.93 11.32 -8.74
CA SER A 35 -7.87 12.41 -9.71
C SER A 35 -6.54 12.48 -10.48
N ALA A 36 -5.45 11.99 -9.86
CA ALA A 36 -4.15 11.81 -10.50
C ALA A 36 -4.04 10.53 -11.36
N GLY A 37 -5.15 9.78 -11.51
CA GLY A 37 -5.20 8.53 -12.29
C GLY A 37 -4.76 7.30 -11.51
N VAL A 38 -4.49 7.43 -10.21
CA VAL A 38 -4.06 6.35 -9.32
C VAL A 38 -5.28 5.76 -8.61
N THR A 39 -6.04 4.96 -9.35
CA THR A 39 -7.16 4.17 -8.80
C THR A 39 -6.67 2.77 -8.46
N PRO A 40 -6.91 2.24 -7.24
CA PRO A 40 -6.47 0.91 -6.90
C PRO A 40 -7.18 -0.13 -7.79
N VAL A 41 -6.41 -1.10 -8.30
CA VAL A 41 -6.94 -2.24 -9.06
C VAL A 41 -7.75 -3.17 -8.15
N GLY A 42 -7.39 -3.23 -6.88
CA GLY A 42 -8.12 -4.01 -5.87
C GLY A 42 -7.64 -3.67 -4.46
N MET A 43 -8.52 -3.89 -3.49
CA MET A 43 -8.25 -3.74 -2.06
C MET A 43 -8.94 -4.87 -1.31
N GLY A 44 -8.40 -5.28 -0.17
CA GLY A 44 -9.03 -6.34 0.61
C GLY A 44 -8.39 -6.60 1.96
N THR A 45 -8.96 -7.58 2.65
CA THR A 45 -8.39 -8.14 3.88
C THR A 45 -7.53 -9.35 3.55
N LEU A 46 -6.50 -9.57 4.33
CA LEU A 46 -5.68 -10.77 4.26
C LEU A 46 -6.12 -11.76 5.34
N ALA A 47 -6.15 -13.04 4.97
CA ALA A 47 -6.32 -14.16 5.88
C ALA A 47 -5.12 -15.09 5.72
N GLY A 48 -4.53 -15.54 6.83
CA GLY A 48 -3.39 -16.46 6.81
C GLY A 48 -2.30 -16.10 7.84
N GLU A 49 -1.12 -16.69 7.68
CA GLU A 49 0.00 -16.56 8.63
C GLU A 49 0.82 -15.27 8.44
N ALA A 50 0.60 -14.52 7.36
CA ALA A 50 1.28 -13.26 7.14
C ALA A 50 0.87 -12.26 8.23
N PRO A 51 1.81 -11.46 8.78
CA PRO A 51 1.53 -10.54 9.87
C PRO A 51 0.76 -9.28 9.44
N TRP A 52 0.04 -9.32 8.32
CA TRP A 52 -0.65 -8.19 7.68
C TRP A 52 -2.15 -8.42 7.66
N SER A 53 -2.93 -7.35 7.81
CA SER A 53 -4.39 -7.43 7.89
C SER A 53 -5.09 -7.00 6.61
N PHE A 54 -4.46 -6.13 5.83
CA PHE A 54 -5.06 -5.49 4.67
C PHE A 54 -4.06 -5.40 3.52
N PHE A 55 -4.58 -5.32 2.30
CA PHE A 55 -3.79 -5.04 1.11
C PHE A 55 -4.49 -4.11 0.13
N ALA A 56 -3.70 -3.42 -0.68
CA ALA A 56 -4.14 -2.66 -1.85
C ALA A 56 -3.17 -2.87 -3.01
N VAL A 57 -3.70 -2.95 -4.23
CA VAL A 57 -2.94 -3.06 -5.46
C VAL A 57 -3.10 -1.76 -6.24
N TRP A 58 -2.00 -1.04 -6.42
CA TRP A 58 -1.94 0.27 -7.05
C TRP A 58 -1.27 0.16 -8.42
N PRO A 59 -1.92 0.57 -9.52
CA PRO A 59 -1.27 0.70 -10.81
C PRO A 59 -0.49 2.02 -10.80
N LEU A 60 0.80 1.95 -10.50
CA LEU A 60 1.68 3.12 -10.54
C LEU A 60 2.40 3.14 -11.89
N PRO A 61 2.01 4.01 -12.84
CA PRO A 61 2.70 4.12 -14.13
C PRO A 61 4.08 4.76 -14.02
N ASP A 62 4.33 5.53 -12.95
CA ASP A 62 5.62 6.16 -12.66
C ASP A 62 6.06 5.77 -11.24
N PRO A 63 7.26 5.19 -11.06
CA PRO A 63 7.83 4.91 -9.75
C PRO A 63 7.89 6.11 -8.80
N SER A 64 7.99 7.34 -9.32
CA SER A 64 7.99 8.57 -8.51
C SER A 64 6.69 8.75 -7.71
N GLN A 65 5.58 8.20 -8.21
CA GLN A 65 4.27 8.28 -7.55
C GLN A 65 4.21 7.45 -6.26
N ALA A 66 5.06 6.43 -6.10
CA ALA A 66 5.16 5.68 -4.85
C ALA A 66 5.66 6.59 -3.71
N ALA A 67 6.67 7.42 -3.98
CA ALA A 67 7.19 8.36 -2.99
C ALA A 67 6.16 9.43 -2.61
N THR A 68 5.40 9.93 -3.58
CA THR A 68 4.29 10.85 -3.31
C THR A 68 3.21 10.21 -2.43
N PHE A 69 2.85 8.96 -2.71
CA PHE A 69 1.88 8.21 -1.90
C PHE A 69 2.36 8.07 -0.44
N GLU A 70 3.62 7.70 -0.24
CA GLU A 70 4.22 7.55 1.09
C GLU A 70 4.27 8.88 1.85
N ALA A 71 4.60 9.98 1.17
CA ALA A 71 4.61 11.32 1.76
C ALA A 71 3.21 11.74 2.22
N GLN A 72 2.18 11.50 1.40
CA GLN A 72 0.79 11.80 1.75
C GLN A 72 0.29 10.96 2.92
N ALA A 73 0.59 9.67 2.95
CA ALA A 73 0.25 8.79 4.08
C ALA A 73 0.92 9.24 5.39
N THR A 74 2.15 9.74 5.29
CA THR A 74 2.89 10.31 6.43
C THR A 74 2.23 11.59 6.93
N GLU A 75 1.91 12.54 6.04
CA GLU A 75 1.23 13.79 6.39
C GLU A 75 -0.15 13.55 7.03
N ALA A 76 -0.84 12.52 6.56
CA ALA A 76 -2.13 12.08 7.09
C ALA A 76 -2.05 11.40 8.47
N GLY A 77 -0.84 11.16 8.99
CA GLY A 77 -0.63 10.49 10.27
C GLY A 77 -0.95 8.99 10.24
N VAL A 78 -1.03 8.37 9.05
CA VAL A 78 -1.36 6.94 8.90
C VAL A 78 -0.35 6.07 9.65
N ALA A 79 0.94 6.46 9.62
CA ALA A 79 2.01 5.76 10.33
C ALA A 79 1.84 5.76 11.87
N HIS A 80 1.01 6.63 12.45
CA HIS A 80 0.70 6.57 13.87
C HIS A 80 -0.20 5.36 14.20
N TYR A 81 -1.12 5.02 13.29
CA TYR A 81 -2.17 4.02 13.50
C TYR A 81 -1.89 2.68 12.81
N PHE A 82 -1.05 2.65 11.79
CA PHE A 82 -0.79 1.45 11.00
C PHE A 82 0.71 1.25 10.76
N ASP A 83 1.15 -0.01 10.81
CA ASP A 83 2.40 -0.41 10.17
C ASP A 83 2.10 -0.72 8.71
N GLN A 84 2.97 -0.29 7.80
CA GLN A 84 2.80 -0.49 6.37
C GLN A 84 4.12 -0.91 5.71
N ILE A 85 4.03 -1.69 4.64
CA ILE A 85 5.11 -1.88 3.69
C ILE A 85 4.57 -1.69 2.27
N GLN A 86 5.45 -1.22 1.38
CA GLN A 86 5.14 -1.03 -0.02
C GLN A 86 6.07 -1.91 -0.86
N LEU A 87 5.48 -2.78 -1.67
CA LEU A 87 6.18 -3.61 -2.63
C LEU A 87 6.06 -2.95 -4.00
N THR A 88 7.19 -2.46 -4.51
CA THR A 88 7.27 -1.82 -5.83
C THR A 88 8.10 -2.70 -6.79
N GLY A 89 7.77 -2.65 -8.07
CA GLY A 89 8.43 -3.47 -9.08
C GLY A 89 7.70 -3.44 -10.42
N ALA A 90 8.34 -4.04 -11.43
CA ALA A 90 7.75 -4.21 -12.75
C ALA A 90 6.79 -5.41 -12.77
N VAL A 91 5.66 -5.26 -13.46
CA VAL A 91 4.75 -6.39 -13.74
C VAL A 91 5.31 -7.14 -14.94
N LEU A 92 5.70 -8.39 -14.72
CA LEU A 92 6.23 -9.29 -15.75
C LEU A 92 5.19 -10.34 -16.13
N ASN A 93 5.26 -10.81 -17.37
CA ASN A 93 4.60 -12.05 -17.76
C ASN A 93 5.40 -13.26 -17.23
N GLN A 94 4.86 -14.47 -17.42
CA GLN A 94 5.48 -15.70 -16.93
C GLN A 94 6.92 -15.91 -17.43
N GLU A 95 7.18 -15.63 -18.70
CA GLU A 95 8.50 -15.80 -19.32
C GLU A 95 9.51 -14.79 -18.76
N GLY A 96 9.16 -13.50 -18.73
CA GLY A 96 10.03 -12.46 -18.20
C GLY A 96 10.32 -12.66 -16.71
N LEU A 97 9.36 -13.15 -15.93
CA LEU A 97 9.59 -13.54 -14.54
C LEU A 97 10.61 -14.69 -14.44
N ALA A 98 10.46 -15.74 -15.25
CA ALA A 98 11.40 -16.85 -15.26
C ALA A 98 12.82 -16.41 -15.63
N GLU A 99 12.96 -15.51 -16.61
CA GLU A 99 14.26 -14.93 -16.98
C GLU A 99 14.88 -14.13 -15.82
N ALA A 100 14.09 -13.28 -15.15
CA ALA A 100 14.56 -12.51 -14.01
C ALA A 100 15.02 -13.42 -12.86
N MET A 101 14.28 -14.50 -12.58
CA MET A 101 14.65 -15.49 -11.55
C MET A 101 15.97 -16.20 -11.87
N LEU A 102 16.21 -16.55 -13.14
CA LEU A 102 17.47 -17.19 -13.56
C LEU A 102 18.67 -16.26 -13.42
N LYS A 103 18.49 -14.95 -13.64
CA LYS A 103 19.54 -13.94 -13.46
C LYS A 103 19.81 -13.62 -11.99
N ALA A 104 18.84 -13.80 -11.10
CA ALA A 104 18.89 -13.40 -9.69
C ALA A 104 19.94 -14.15 -8.82
N GLY A 105 20.81 -14.96 -9.41
CA GLY A 105 21.92 -15.65 -8.74
C GLY A 105 23.26 -15.60 -9.49
N VAL A 106 23.40 -14.77 -10.52
CA VAL A 106 24.66 -14.58 -11.25
C VAL A 106 25.36 -13.33 -10.70
N PRO A 107 26.50 -13.44 -9.99
CA PRO A 107 27.33 -12.28 -9.69
C PRO A 107 27.81 -11.67 -11.01
N GLY A 108 27.61 -10.36 -11.18
CA GLY A 108 28.25 -9.60 -12.25
C GLY A 108 29.76 -9.52 -12.10
#